data_AF-H1Z0W3-F1
#
_entry.id   AF-H1Z0W3-F1
#
_cell.length_a   1.000
_cell.length_b   1.000
_cell.length_c   1.000
_cell.angle_alpha   90.00
_cell.angle_beta   90.00
_cell.angle_gamma   90.00
#
_symmetry.space_group_name_H-M   'P 1'
#
loop_
_entity.id
_entity.type
_entity.pdbx_description
1 polymer ?
#
loop_
_entity_poly.entity_id
_entity_poly.type
_entity_poly.pdbx_seq_one_letter_code
_entity_poly.pdbx_strand_id
1 'polypeptide(L)'
;MLRRNFPPEITTPDGSFIMSPKNDFAFRLLFGDEKNKDITIAFLRAMLHIPVKDIKIKDPFLLKQVSGDKTGILDIRIVLDSGVQVDVEIQLTDHPAIRERVLYYLSRLYSSQISAGDGYHLLKKTISLVILDYNLFEIEPMHTMFRLYDRKNEIELTDVLEVHIVELPKLKYDGRQHKNDPEIPWLMFLNAATKEELIMAAEAEPKVAKAYERLRDMSEDEESRRAYEERITEIIEVDLRMHAAEERGER
;
A
#
# COMPACT_ATOMS: atom_id res chain seq x y z
N MET A 1 21.63 11.43 6.15
CA MET A 1 21.11 10.20 5.53
C MET A 1 20.37 9.42 6.62
N LEU A 2 19.04 9.55 6.68
CA LEU A 2 18.23 8.70 7.55
C LEU A 2 18.41 7.25 7.09
N ARG A 3 18.63 6.34 8.03
CA ARG A 3 18.83 4.92 7.76
C ARG A 3 17.59 4.39 7.04
N ARG A 4 17.71 4.13 5.75
CA ARG A 4 16.78 3.28 5.02
C ARG A 4 16.87 1.90 5.70
N ASN A 5 15.83 1.47 6.42
CA ASN A 5 15.78 0.11 6.97
C ASN A 5 15.46 -0.81 5.78
N PHE A 6 16.48 -1.07 4.96
CA PHE A 6 16.40 -1.82 3.72
C PHE A 6 17.51 -2.89 3.71
N PRO A 7 17.16 -4.18 3.58
CA PRO A 7 15.80 -4.69 3.46
C PRO A 7 14.95 -4.43 4.72
N PRO A 8 13.61 -4.43 4.58
CA PRO A 8 12.72 -4.19 5.72
C PRO A 8 12.82 -5.35 6.72
N GLU A 9 13.31 -5.07 7.93
CA GLU A 9 13.50 -6.05 9.00
C GLU A 9 12.87 -5.57 10.31
N ILE A 10 12.33 -6.52 11.08
CA ILE A 10 11.84 -6.30 12.44
C ILE A 10 12.86 -6.87 13.43
N THR A 11 13.42 -6.01 14.26
CA THR A 11 14.29 -6.42 15.36
C THR A 11 13.45 -6.93 16.53
N THR A 12 13.80 -8.09 17.05
CA THR A 12 13.17 -8.70 18.23
C THR A 12 14.22 -8.94 19.33
N PRO A 13 13.94 -8.63 20.62
CA PRO A 13 14.91 -8.85 21.70
C PRO A 13 15.26 -10.32 21.94
N ASP A 14 14.34 -11.22 21.62
CA ASP A 14 14.45 -12.68 21.82
C ASP A 14 15.02 -13.41 20.58
N GLY A 15 15.30 -12.68 19.49
CA GLY A 15 15.76 -13.26 18.22
C GLY A 15 14.67 -14.01 17.45
N SER A 16 13.39 -13.92 17.87
CA SER A 16 12.27 -14.47 17.11
C SER A 16 12.12 -13.75 15.77
N PHE A 17 11.69 -14.49 14.74
CA PHE A 17 11.45 -13.92 13.42
C PHE A 17 10.04 -13.36 13.32
N ILE A 18 9.92 -12.12 12.84
CA ILE A 18 8.66 -11.49 12.47
C ILE A 18 8.87 -10.83 11.11
N MET A 19 8.00 -11.12 10.15
CA MET A 19 7.99 -10.45 8.84
C MET A 19 7.74 -8.96 9.02
N SER A 20 8.40 -8.12 8.22
CA SER A 20 8.06 -6.70 8.18
C SER A 20 6.71 -6.51 7.46
N PRO A 21 5.72 -5.83 8.05
CA PRO A 21 4.42 -5.64 7.43
C PRO A 21 4.45 -4.70 6.22
N LYS A 22 5.53 -3.91 6.04
CA LYS A 22 5.74 -3.12 4.81
C LYS A 22 6.33 -3.90 3.64
N ASN A 23 6.81 -5.12 3.86
CA ASN A 23 7.17 -6.00 2.74
C ASN A 23 5.91 -6.35 1.94
N ASP A 24 5.98 -6.29 0.61
CA ASP A 24 4.81 -6.47 -0.25
C ASP A 24 4.19 -7.87 -0.15
N PHE A 25 4.99 -8.92 0.07
CA PHE A 25 4.46 -10.27 0.31
C PHE A 25 3.68 -10.34 1.62
N ALA A 26 4.26 -9.86 2.73
CA ALA A 26 3.58 -9.85 4.03
C ALA A 26 2.32 -8.96 3.99
N PHE A 27 2.40 -7.81 3.33
CA PHE A 27 1.28 -6.90 3.13
C PHE A 27 0.13 -7.58 2.37
N ARG A 28 0.42 -8.28 1.26
CA ARG A 28 -0.59 -9.04 0.50
C ARG A 28 -1.21 -10.18 1.32
N LEU A 29 -0.42 -10.91 2.11
CA LEU A 29 -0.96 -11.95 2.99
C LEU A 29 -1.90 -11.37 4.08
N LEU A 30 -1.56 -10.21 4.63
CA LEU A 30 -2.38 -9.54 5.64
C LEU A 30 -3.67 -8.99 5.06
N PHE A 31 -3.58 -8.18 4.00
CA PHE A 31 -4.68 -7.35 3.52
C PHE A 31 -5.40 -7.93 2.29
N GLY A 32 -4.79 -8.90 1.61
CA GLY A 32 -5.29 -9.54 0.38
C GLY A 32 -5.95 -10.91 0.58
N ASP A 33 -6.03 -11.42 1.81
CA ASP A 33 -6.74 -12.66 2.13
C ASP A 33 -8.18 -12.37 2.59
N GLU A 34 -9.16 -13.00 1.97
CA GLU A 34 -10.58 -12.93 2.35
C GLU A 34 -10.83 -13.32 3.81
N LYS A 35 -10.00 -14.20 4.39
CA LYS A 35 -10.06 -14.55 5.82
C LYS A 35 -9.73 -13.38 6.74
N ASN A 36 -8.97 -12.41 6.24
CA ASN A 36 -8.55 -11.21 6.94
C ASN A 36 -9.38 -9.98 6.55
N LYS A 37 -10.50 -10.14 5.83
CA LYS A 37 -11.25 -9.01 5.27
C LYS A 37 -11.63 -7.92 6.26
N ASP A 38 -11.83 -8.26 7.54
CA ASP A 38 -12.17 -7.28 8.57
C ASP A 38 -10.98 -6.40 8.99
N ILE A 39 -9.75 -6.90 8.85
CA ILE A 39 -8.51 -6.11 8.97
C ILE A 39 -8.47 -5.13 7.80
N THR A 40 -8.65 -5.61 6.57
CA THR A 40 -8.64 -4.77 5.36
C THR A 40 -9.72 -3.69 5.37
N ILE A 41 -10.94 -4.02 5.80
CA ILE A 41 -12.04 -3.05 5.97
C ILE A 41 -11.64 -1.94 6.95
N ALA A 42 -11.06 -2.31 8.10
CA ALA A 42 -10.66 -1.34 9.11
C ALA A 42 -9.52 -0.43 8.60
N PHE A 43 -8.53 -1.03 7.93
CA PHE A 43 -7.44 -0.32 7.28
C PHE A 43 -7.96 0.68 6.23
N LEU A 44 -8.83 0.26 5.31
CA LEU A 44 -9.39 1.16 4.30
C LEU A 44 -10.20 2.31 4.89
N ARG A 45 -11.00 2.06 5.94
CA ARG A 45 -11.74 3.13 6.63
C ARG A 45 -10.80 4.16 7.25
N ALA A 46 -9.70 3.69 7.86
CA ALA A 46 -8.70 4.55 8.45
C ALA A 46 -7.96 5.38 7.38
N MET A 47 -7.50 4.73 6.31
CA MET A 47 -6.69 5.36 5.26
C MET A 47 -7.47 6.25 4.30
N LEU A 48 -8.76 5.99 4.07
CA LEU A 48 -9.55 6.71 3.05
C LEU A 48 -10.64 7.59 3.67
N HIS A 49 -10.92 7.45 4.97
CA HIS A 49 -12.00 8.15 5.67
C HIS A 49 -13.37 8.01 5.01
N ILE A 50 -13.63 6.86 4.37
CA ILE A 50 -14.91 6.53 3.74
C ILE A 50 -15.61 5.36 4.45
N PRO A 51 -16.95 5.29 4.38
CA PRO A 51 -17.67 4.12 4.89
C PRO A 51 -17.38 2.89 4.02
N VAL A 52 -16.92 1.82 4.66
CA VAL A 52 -16.71 0.51 4.02
C VAL A 52 -17.43 -0.54 4.84
N LYS A 53 -18.54 -1.13 4.39
CA LYS A 53 -19.27 -2.14 5.19
C LYS A 53 -18.78 -3.55 4.90
N ASP A 54 -18.50 -3.84 3.64
CA ASP A 54 -17.98 -5.11 3.18
C ASP A 54 -17.09 -4.89 1.96
N ILE A 55 -16.24 -5.86 1.66
CA ILE A 55 -15.34 -5.84 0.52
C ILE A 55 -15.35 -7.17 -0.21
N LYS A 56 -14.93 -7.13 -1.47
CA LYS A 56 -14.53 -8.31 -2.25
C LYS A 56 -13.11 -8.09 -2.73
N ILE A 57 -12.19 -8.92 -2.30
CA ILE A 57 -10.83 -8.94 -2.79
C ILE A 57 -10.84 -9.68 -4.14
N LYS A 58 -10.22 -9.08 -5.14
CA LYS A 58 -10.15 -9.59 -6.51
C LYS A 58 -8.76 -10.09 -6.80
N ASP A 59 -8.69 -11.12 -7.63
CA ASP A 59 -7.42 -11.64 -8.12
C ASP A 59 -6.65 -10.53 -8.86
N PRO A 60 -5.44 -10.15 -8.40
CA PRO A 60 -4.62 -9.12 -9.03
C PRO A 60 -4.16 -9.54 -10.44
N PHE A 61 -4.20 -10.83 -10.77
CA PHE A 61 -3.76 -11.36 -12.07
C PHE A 61 -4.78 -11.23 -13.19
N LEU A 62 -6.01 -10.76 -12.93
CA LEU A 62 -7.01 -10.57 -13.99
C LEU A 62 -6.57 -9.55 -15.07
N LEU A 63 -5.65 -8.63 -14.76
CA LEU A 63 -5.08 -7.71 -15.74
C LEU A 63 -3.92 -8.32 -16.56
N LYS A 64 -3.38 -9.49 -16.18
CA LYS A 64 -2.29 -10.19 -16.90
C LYS A 64 -2.71 -10.81 -18.23
N GLN A 65 -4.02 -10.87 -18.56
CA GLN A 65 -4.49 -11.53 -19.78
C GLN A 65 -4.18 -10.78 -21.08
N VAL A 66 -3.50 -9.63 -21.04
CA VAL A 66 -2.93 -8.98 -22.24
C VAL A 66 -1.43 -9.24 -22.25
N SER A 67 -1.02 -10.22 -23.06
CA SER A 67 0.38 -10.65 -23.24
C SER A 67 1.32 -9.48 -23.55
N GLY A 68 2.35 -9.29 -22.72
CA GLY A 68 3.46 -8.35 -22.95
C GLY A 68 3.52 -7.15 -22.02
N ASP A 69 2.55 -6.97 -21.11
CA ASP A 69 2.53 -5.81 -20.21
C ASP A 69 3.58 -5.90 -19.10
N LYS A 70 4.16 -4.73 -18.79
CA LYS A 70 5.10 -4.51 -17.69
C LYS A 70 4.49 -5.08 -16.40
N THR A 71 5.24 -5.94 -15.71
CA THR A 71 4.84 -6.65 -14.49
C THR A 71 4.73 -5.71 -13.28
N GLY A 72 3.93 -4.65 -13.34
CA GLY A 72 3.41 -4.04 -12.12
C GLY A 72 2.23 -4.88 -11.67
N ILE A 73 2.47 -5.68 -10.65
CA ILE A 73 1.43 -6.42 -9.96
C ILE A 73 0.71 -5.37 -9.10
N LEU A 74 -0.58 -5.14 -9.37
CA LEU A 74 -1.45 -4.49 -8.40
C LEU A 74 -1.41 -5.31 -7.11
N ASP A 75 -1.07 -4.73 -5.97
CA ASP A 75 -0.87 -5.55 -4.77
C ASP A 75 -2.21 -6.11 -4.28
N ILE A 76 -3.25 -5.26 -4.17
CA ILE A 76 -4.55 -5.69 -3.65
C ILE A 76 -5.68 -4.90 -4.34
N ARG A 77 -6.40 -5.59 -5.24
CA ARG A 77 -7.61 -5.05 -5.87
C ARG A 77 -8.84 -5.36 -5.03
N ILE A 78 -9.61 -4.34 -4.69
CA ILE A 78 -10.75 -4.42 -3.77
C ILE A 78 -11.97 -3.77 -4.41
N VAL A 79 -13.13 -4.39 -4.26
CA VAL A 79 -14.43 -3.79 -4.57
C VAL A 79 -15.21 -3.61 -3.28
N LEU A 80 -15.57 -2.36 -2.96
CA LEU A 80 -16.37 -2.06 -1.78
C LEU A 80 -17.85 -2.43 -1.99
N ASP A 81 -18.63 -2.51 -0.93
CA ASP A 81 -20.08 -2.74 -0.99
C ASP A 81 -20.83 -1.67 -1.79
N SER A 82 -20.29 -0.45 -1.88
CA SER A 82 -20.79 0.64 -2.71
C SER A 82 -20.50 0.49 -4.21
N GLY A 83 -19.65 -0.46 -4.59
CA GLY A 83 -19.15 -0.65 -5.96
C GLY A 83 -17.87 0.13 -6.28
N VAL A 84 -17.41 1.01 -5.39
CA VAL A 84 -16.11 1.70 -5.51
C VAL A 84 -15.00 0.67 -5.66
N GLN A 85 -14.12 0.90 -6.64
CA GLN A 85 -12.91 0.11 -6.84
C GLN A 85 -11.77 0.76 -6.07
N VAL A 86 -11.04 -0.02 -5.29
CA VAL A 86 -9.84 0.42 -4.59
C VAL A 86 -8.69 -0.48 -4.98
N ASP A 87 -7.59 0.13 -5.37
CA ASP A 87 -6.31 -0.52 -5.56
C ASP A 87 -5.38 -0.05 -4.45
N VAL A 88 -4.76 -0.98 -3.75
CA VAL A 88 -3.80 -0.68 -2.67
C VAL A 88 -2.46 -1.23 -3.07
N GLU A 89 -1.42 -0.39 -3.03
CA GLU A 89 -0.04 -0.73 -3.39
C GLU A 89 0.91 -0.32 -2.26
N ILE A 90 1.96 -1.11 -2.04
CA ILE A 90 3.10 -0.74 -1.18
C ILE A 90 4.42 -0.90 -1.93
N GLN A 91 5.24 0.16 -1.94
CA GLN A 91 6.46 0.22 -2.75
C GLN A 91 7.65 0.67 -1.89
N LEU A 92 8.68 -0.19 -1.84
CA LEU A 92 9.89 0.03 -1.03
C LEU A 92 11.07 0.63 -1.79
N THR A 93 11.03 0.57 -3.12
CA THR A 93 12.09 1.09 -4.00
C THR A 93 11.60 2.27 -4.80
N ASP A 94 12.42 3.33 -4.87
CA ASP A 94 12.10 4.57 -5.56
C ASP A 94 12.18 4.38 -7.08
N HIS A 95 11.07 3.95 -7.68
CA HIS A 95 11.00 3.72 -9.11
C HIS A 95 10.73 5.03 -9.86
N PRO A 96 11.58 5.46 -10.81
CA PRO A 96 11.44 6.76 -11.49
C PRO A 96 10.07 6.99 -12.15
N ALA A 97 9.47 5.92 -12.66
CA ALA A 97 8.14 5.95 -13.30
C ALA A 97 6.96 5.66 -12.36
N ILE A 98 7.09 5.84 -11.03
CA ILE A 98 6.01 5.52 -10.08
C ILE A 98 4.74 6.32 -10.39
N ARG A 99 4.87 7.59 -10.75
CA ARG A 99 3.73 8.47 -11.07
C ARG A 99 2.93 7.96 -12.26
N GLU A 100 3.64 7.60 -13.34
CA GLU A 100 3.05 7.06 -14.57
C GLU A 100 2.43 5.69 -14.33
N ARG A 101 3.06 4.84 -13.50
CA ARG A 101 2.53 3.51 -13.13
C ARG A 101 1.21 3.62 -12.39
N VAL A 102 1.15 4.45 -11.35
CA VAL A 102 -0.07 4.66 -10.55
C VAL A 102 -1.21 5.14 -11.45
N LEU A 103 -0.96 6.11 -12.33
CA LEU A 103 -1.97 6.62 -13.26
C LEU A 103 -2.37 5.58 -14.32
N TYR A 104 -1.43 4.80 -14.84
CA TYR A 104 -1.71 3.72 -15.78
C TYR A 104 -2.64 2.68 -15.16
N TYR A 105 -2.33 2.21 -13.95
CA TYR A 105 -3.14 1.22 -13.25
C TYR A 105 -4.50 1.75 -12.84
N LEU A 106 -4.56 2.97 -12.30
CA LEU A 106 -5.83 3.63 -11.99
C LEU A 106 -6.75 3.72 -13.23
N SER A 107 -6.19 4.15 -14.36
CA SER A 107 -6.94 4.29 -15.63
C SER A 107 -7.39 2.94 -16.18
N ARG A 108 -6.54 1.91 -16.08
CA ARG A 108 -6.88 0.53 -16.44
C ARG A 108 -8.00 -0.02 -15.56
N LEU A 109 -7.92 0.20 -14.25
CA LEU A 109 -8.92 -0.26 -13.30
C LEU A 109 -10.27 0.39 -13.58
N TYR A 110 -10.30 1.70 -13.79
CA TYR A 110 -11.52 2.43 -14.14
C TYR A 110 -12.13 1.98 -15.48
N SER A 111 -11.32 1.93 -16.55
CA SER A 111 -11.82 1.53 -17.87
C SER A 111 -12.27 0.07 -17.92
N SER A 112 -11.70 -0.82 -17.11
CA SER A 112 -12.06 -2.26 -17.07
C SER A 112 -13.43 -2.57 -16.45
N GLN A 113 -14.12 -1.59 -15.87
CA GLN A 113 -15.41 -1.81 -15.20
C GLN A 113 -16.57 -2.05 -16.18
N ILE A 114 -16.43 -1.63 -17.43
CA ILE A 114 -17.47 -1.69 -18.46
C ILE A 114 -16.93 -2.34 -19.74
N SER A 115 -17.83 -2.97 -20.50
CA SER A 115 -17.53 -3.60 -21.79
C SER A 115 -18.18 -2.85 -22.96
N ALA A 116 -17.86 -3.25 -24.19
CA ALA A 116 -18.48 -2.67 -25.37
C ALA A 116 -20.01 -2.84 -25.34
N GLY A 117 -20.75 -1.73 -25.44
CA GLY A 117 -22.22 -1.69 -25.37
C GLY A 117 -22.77 -1.24 -24.00
N ASP A 118 -21.95 -1.21 -22.96
CA ASP A 118 -22.35 -0.69 -21.65
C ASP A 118 -22.43 0.85 -21.64
N GLY A 119 -23.33 1.39 -20.83
CA GLY A 119 -23.43 2.83 -20.61
C GLY A 119 -22.40 3.34 -19.58
N TYR A 120 -21.82 4.51 -19.82
CA TYR A 120 -20.85 5.13 -18.90
C TYR A 120 -21.37 5.41 -17.48
N HIS A 121 -22.69 5.48 -17.28
CA HIS A 121 -23.32 5.64 -15.96
C HIS A 121 -23.07 4.46 -15.01
N LEU A 122 -22.58 3.33 -15.52
CA LEU A 122 -22.20 2.16 -14.72
C LEU A 122 -20.82 2.32 -14.06
N LEU A 123 -19.99 3.24 -14.55
CA LEU A 123 -18.67 3.50 -13.98
C LEU A 123 -18.78 3.96 -12.53
N LYS A 124 -17.97 3.35 -11.68
CA LYS A 124 -17.84 3.65 -10.25
C LYS A 124 -16.52 4.34 -9.99
N LYS A 125 -16.50 5.13 -8.91
CA LYS A 125 -15.27 5.75 -8.40
C LYS A 125 -14.17 4.70 -8.23
N THR A 126 -12.97 5.05 -8.63
CA THR A 126 -11.75 4.25 -8.51
C THR A 126 -10.73 5.04 -7.70
N ILE A 127 -10.16 4.39 -6.69
CA ILE A 127 -9.16 4.96 -5.79
C ILE A 127 -7.88 4.12 -5.91
N SER A 128 -6.73 4.76 -6.07
CA SER A 128 -5.42 4.12 -5.87
C SER A 128 -4.82 4.64 -4.57
N LEU A 129 -4.50 3.75 -3.64
CA LEU A 129 -3.84 4.04 -2.36
C LEU A 129 -2.42 3.47 -2.42
N VAL A 130 -1.44 4.35 -2.51
CA VAL A 130 -0.04 3.99 -2.72
C VAL A 130 0.76 4.36 -1.48
N ILE A 131 1.40 3.37 -0.88
CA ILE A 131 2.20 3.52 0.34
C ILE A 131 3.68 3.38 -0.05
N LEU A 132 4.49 4.39 0.26
CA LEU A 132 5.88 4.50 -0.14
C LEU A 132 6.80 4.49 1.08
N ASP A 133 7.89 3.73 1.00
CA ASP A 133 8.98 3.75 2.01
C ASP A 133 10.08 4.78 1.67
N TYR A 134 9.73 5.78 0.85
CA TYR A 134 10.60 6.85 0.40
C TYR A 134 9.78 8.14 0.20
N ASN A 135 10.49 9.28 0.13
CA ASN A 135 9.86 10.57 -0.12
C ASN A 135 9.79 10.84 -1.63
N LEU A 136 8.58 10.91 -2.16
CA LEU A 136 8.29 11.30 -3.55
C LEU A 136 8.12 12.81 -3.71
N PHE A 137 7.71 13.52 -2.65
CA PHE A 137 7.42 14.96 -2.68
C PHE A 137 8.19 15.73 -1.61
N GLU A 138 8.65 16.92 -1.96
CA GLU A 138 9.28 17.89 -1.03
C GLU A 138 8.22 18.72 -0.28
N ILE A 139 7.26 18.05 0.33
CA ILE A 139 6.21 18.65 1.18
C ILE A 139 6.17 17.94 2.52
N GLU A 140 5.68 18.63 3.55
CA GLU A 140 5.63 18.06 4.90
C GLU A 140 4.52 16.99 5.11
N PRO A 141 3.30 17.12 4.56
CA PRO A 141 2.26 16.11 4.76
C PRO A 141 2.72 14.72 4.29
N MET A 142 2.49 13.71 5.13
CA MET A 142 2.78 12.31 4.78
C MET A 142 1.74 11.69 3.86
N HIS A 143 0.49 12.16 3.93
CA HIS A 143 -0.62 11.62 3.17
C HIS A 143 -1.18 12.72 2.27
N THR A 144 -1.10 12.50 0.96
CA THR A 144 -1.56 13.47 -0.04
C THR A 144 -2.59 12.81 -0.95
N MET A 145 -3.67 13.54 -1.24
CA MET A 145 -4.73 13.10 -2.13
C MET A 145 -4.75 13.98 -3.39
N PHE A 146 -4.87 13.33 -4.55
CA PHE A 146 -4.86 13.96 -5.87
C PHE A 146 -6.12 13.63 -6.66
N ARG A 147 -6.65 14.65 -7.35
CA ARG A 147 -7.80 14.60 -8.28
C ARG A 147 -7.58 15.50 -9.49
N LEU A 148 -8.43 15.35 -10.51
CA LEU A 148 -8.43 16.22 -11.69
C LEU A 148 -9.09 17.56 -11.38
N TYR A 149 -8.29 18.63 -11.40
CA TYR A 149 -8.68 19.95 -10.93
C TYR A 149 -8.21 21.05 -11.86
N ASP A 150 -9.09 22.00 -12.16
CA ASP A 150 -8.77 23.26 -12.83
C ASP A 150 -8.25 24.26 -11.80
N ARG A 151 -6.94 24.50 -11.82
CA ARG A 151 -6.28 25.44 -10.91
C ARG A 151 -6.69 26.91 -11.11
N LYS A 152 -7.09 27.30 -12.32
CA LYS A 152 -7.41 28.69 -12.64
C LYS A 152 -8.78 29.08 -12.11
N ASN A 153 -9.77 28.19 -12.30
CA ASN A 153 -11.15 28.44 -11.93
C ASN A 153 -11.55 27.79 -10.60
N GLU A 154 -10.63 27.05 -9.97
CA GLU A 154 -10.85 26.36 -8.69
C GLU A 154 -12.00 25.35 -8.72
N ILE A 155 -12.09 24.57 -9.80
CA ILE A 155 -13.15 23.56 -9.99
C ILE A 155 -12.56 22.16 -10.17
N GLU A 156 -13.18 21.19 -9.51
CA GLU A 156 -12.91 19.77 -9.72
C GLU A 156 -13.74 19.27 -10.91
N LEU A 157 -13.11 18.52 -11.83
CA LEU A 157 -13.83 17.94 -12.96
C LEU A 157 -14.81 16.85 -12.50
N THR A 158 -14.34 15.98 -11.61
CA THR A 158 -15.07 14.83 -11.05
C THR A 158 -14.25 14.17 -9.95
N ASP A 159 -14.91 13.47 -9.03
CA ASP A 159 -14.31 12.72 -7.92
C ASP A 159 -14.15 11.22 -8.23
N VAL A 160 -14.44 10.78 -9.46
CA VAL A 160 -14.44 9.35 -9.82
C VAL A 160 -13.04 8.74 -9.93
N LEU A 161 -11.99 9.54 -10.07
CA LEU A 161 -10.59 9.10 -10.04
C LEU A 161 -9.86 9.83 -8.92
N GLU A 162 -9.26 9.06 -8.02
CA GLU A 162 -8.58 9.58 -6.84
C GLU A 162 -7.29 8.80 -6.58
N VAL A 163 -6.21 9.50 -6.28
CA VAL A 163 -4.92 8.90 -5.89
C VAL A 163 -4.56 9.39 -4.51
N HIS A 164 -4.33 8.46 -3.59
CA HIS A 164 -3.72 8.72 -2.29
C HIS A 164 -2.28 8.24 -2.32
N ILE A 165 -1.34 9.10 -1.93
CA ILE A 165 0.07 8.75 -1.74
C ILE A 165 0.42 8.96 -0.28
N VAL A 166 0.97 7.94 0.35
CA VAL A 166 1.38 7.92 1.75
C VAL A 166 2.89 7.66 1.81
N GLU A 167 3.66 8.61 2.33
CA GLU A 167 5.12 8.52 2.44
C GLU A 167 5.52 8.19 3.88
N LEU A 168 5.73 6.90 4.17
CA LEU A 168 6.05 6.38 5.51
C LEU A 168 7.23 7.08 6.20
N PRO A 169 8.33 7.48 5.51
CA PRO A 169 9.43 8.18 6.17
C PRO A 169 9.07 9.54 6.77
N LYS A 170 7.92 10.11 6.38
CA LYS A 170 7.40 11.38 6.93
C LYS A 170 6.57 11.17 8.20
N LEU A 171 6.32 9.93 8.61
CA LEU A 171 5.60 9.63 9.85
C LEU A 171 6.39 10.15 11.05
N LYS A 172 5.96 11.29 11.60
CA LYS A 172 6.46 11.87 12.84
C LYS A 172 5.43 11.62 13.93
N TYR A 173 5.55 10.49 14.65
CA TYR A 173 4.60 10.19 15.71
C TYR A 173 4.81 11.10 16.92
N ASP A 174 3.89 12.06 17.09
CA ASP A 174 3.62 12.76 18.35
C ASP A 174 2.25 12.31 18.89
N GLY A 175 2.26 11.48 19.94
CA GLY A 175 1.05 10.93 20.56
C GLY A 175 0.06 11.96 21.11
N ARG A 176 0.41 13.25 21.18
CA ARG A 176 -0.53 14.33 21.51
C ARG A 176 -1.26 14.87 20.27
N GLN A 177 -0.55 15.01 19.15
CA GLN A 177 -1.10 15.59 17.92
C GLN A 177 -1.95 14.58 17.15
N HIS A 178 -1.60 13.30 17.24
CA HIS A 178 -2.17 12.23 16.42
C HIS A 178 -3.19 11.35 17.14
N LYS A 179 -3.66 11.75 18.31
CA LYS A 179 -4.49 10.92 19.19
C LYS A 179 -5.80 10.45 18.55
N ASN A 180 -6.32 11.20 17.57
CA ASN A 180 -7.63 10.94 16.95
C ASN A 180 -7.54 10.56 15.46
N ASP A 181 -6.33 10.45 14.91
CA ASP A 181 -6.13 10.16 13.49
C ASP A 181 -6.15 8.63 13.30
N PRO A 182 -7.21 8.06 12.68
CA PRO A 182 -7.40 6.61 12.62
C PRO A 182 -6.34 5.89 11.78
N GLU A 183 -5.67 6.58 10.85
CA GLU A 183 -4.58 6.05 10.02
C GLU A 183 -3.28 5.83 10.81
N ILE A 184 -3.06 6.56 11.91
CA ILE A 184 -1.76 6.58 12.59
C ILE A 184 -1.36 5.22 13.16
N PRO A 185 -2.23 4.46 13.87
CA PRO A 185 -1.88 3.11 14.31
C PRO A 185 -1.49 2.18 13.15
N TRP A 186 -2.14 2.30 11.99
CA TRP A 186 -1.80 1.51 10.81
C TRP A 186 -0.45 1.92 10.21
N LEU A 187 -0.17 3.22 10.13
CA LEU A 187 1.10 3.71 9.61
C LEU A 187 2.27 3.36 10.55
N MET A 188 2.05 3.42 11.87
CA MET A 188 3.02 2.93 12.86
C MET A 188 3.28 1.44 12.70
N PHE A 189 2.23 0.63 12.53
CA PHE A 189 2.34 -0.79 12.29
C PHE A 189 3.16 -1.09 11.03
N LEU A 190 2.81 -0.46 9.90
CA LEU A 190 3.51 -0.64 8.62
C LEU A 190 4.97 -0.17 8.68
N ASN A 191 5.25 0.94 9.36
CA ASN A 191 6.60 1.52 9.42
C ASN A 191 7.46 0.97 10.58
N ALA A 192 6.97 -0.01 11.34
CA ALA A 192 7.71 -0.58 12.46
C ALA A 192 9.04 -1.21 12.02
N ALA A 193 10.08 -1.01 12.83
CA ALA A 193 11.40 -1.63 12.73
C ALA A 193 11.71 -2.54 13.92
N THR A 194 10.88 -2.52 14.96
CA THR A 194 11.03 -3.30 16.19
C THR A 194 9.73 -3.97 16.61
N LYS A 195 9.82 -5.08 17.37
CA LYS A 195 8.66 -5.74 17.98
C LYS A 195 7.88 -4.79 18.89
N GLU A 196 8.59 -3.93 19.61
CA GLU A 196 8.01 -2.92 20.51
C GLU A 196 7.15 -1.92 19.75
N GLU A 197 7.58 -1.44 18.57
CA GLU A 197 6.78 -0.56 17.72
C GLU A 197 5.52 -1.24 17.19
N LEU A 198 5.61 -2.53 16.82
CA LEU A 198 4.43 -3.31 16.44
C LEU A 198 3.44 -3.42 17.60
N ILE A 199 3.92 -3.67 18.83
CA ILE A 199 3.09 -3.74 20.04
C ILE A 199 2.45 -2.38 20.33
N MET A 200 3.20 -1.28 20.26
CA MET A 200 2.64 0.07 20.47
C MET A 200 1.51 0.38 19.47
N ALA A 201 1.66 -0.01 18.21
CA ALA A 201 0.62 0.15 17.20
C ALA A 201 -0.62 -0.74 17.50
N ALA A 202 -0.40 -1.98 17.95
CA ALA A 202 -1.45 -2.91 18.35
C ALA A 202 -2.25 -2.43 19.57
N GLU A 203 -1.57 -1.85 20.57
CA GLU A 203 -2.23 -1.28 21.76
C GLU A 203 -3.11 -0.07 21.43
N ALA A 204 -2.77 0.67 20.38
CA ALA A 204 -3.50 1.88 19.99
C ALA A 204 -4.83 1.59 19.26
N GLU A 205 -4.93 0.49 18.51
CA GLU A 205 -6.12 0.14 17.73
C GLU A 205 -6.37 -1.39 17.72
N PRO A 206 -7.52 -1.87 18.23
CA PRO A 206 -7.84 -3.30 18.28
C PRO A 206 -7.75 -4.04 16.94
N LYS A 207 -8.06 -3.39 15.81
CA LYS A 207 -7.91 -4.00 14.48
C LYS A 207 -6.45 -4.14 14.05
N VAL A 208 -5.56 -3.24 14.49
CA VAL A 208 -4.12 -3.38 14.32
C VAL A 208 -3.59 -4.52 15.20
N ALA A 209 -4.09 -4.69 16.43
CA ALA A 209 -3.73 -5.85 17.25
C ALA A 209 -4.05 -7.18 16.55
N LYS A 210 -5.23 -7.28 15.93
CA LYS A 210 -5.58 -8.47 15.14
C LYS A 210 -4.64 -8.68 13.95
N ALA A 211 -4.24 -7.60 13.27
CA ALA A 211 -3.28 -7.67 12.17
C ALA A 211 -1.90 -8.12 12.65
N TYR A 212 -1.45 -7.64 13.81
CA TYR A 212 -0.20 -8.07 14.44
C TYR A 212 -0.20 -9.55 14.80
N GLU A 213 -1.27 -10.06 15.43
CA GLU A 213 -1.39 -11.49 15.75
C GLU A 213 -1.35 -12.34 14.47
N ARG A 214 -2.06 -11.91 13.42
CA ARG A 214 -2.03 -12.61 12.12
C ARG A 214 -0.63 -12.60 11.50
N LEU A 215 0.08 -11.47 11.58
CA LEU A 215 1.46 -11.35 11.11
C LEU A 215 2.40 -12.30 11.86
N ARG A 216 2.23 -12.44 13.18
CA ARG A 216 2.99 -13.38 14.01
C ARG A 216 2.74 -14.83 13.56
N ASP A 217 1.47 -15.22 13.43
CA ASP A 217 1.10 -16.58 13.00
C ASP A 217 1.69 -16.91 11.61
N MET A 218 1.69 -15.97 10.67
CA MET A 218 2.27 -16.15 9.34
C MET A 218 3.80 -16.14 9.34
N SER A 219 4.43 -15.49 10.31
CA SER A 219 5.88 -15.48 10.48
C SER A 219 6.41 -16.82 11.03
N GLU A 220 5.57 -17.57 11.76
CA GLU A 220 5.89 -18.90 12.27
C GLU A 220 5.72 -20.01 11.22
N ASP A 221 4.96 -19.77 10.16
CA ASP A 221 4.80 -20.71 9.05
C ASP A 221 6.07 -20.77 8.17
N GLU A 222 6.66 -21.96 8.04
CA GLU A 222 7.90 -22.15 7.29
C GLU A 222 7.77 -21.83 5.80
N GLU A 223 6.62 -22.14 5.18
CA GLU A 223 6.40 -21.88 3.75
C GLU A 223 6.30 -20.37 3.51
N SER A 224 5.49 -19.68 4.29
CA SER A 224 5.37 -18.23 4.26
C SER A 224 6.72 -17.55 4.52
N ARG A 225 7.51 -18.04 5.49
CA ARG A 225 8.83 -17.50 5.78
C ARG A 225 9.81 -17.64 4.61
N ARG A 226 9.86 -18.81 3.96
CA ARG A 226 10.73 -19.01 2.78
C ARG A 226 10.34 -18.07 1.63
N ALA A 227 9.04 -17.96 1.34
CA ALA A 227 8.54 -17.05 0.31
C ALA A 227 8.86 -15.57 0.63
N TYR A 228 8.80 -15.17 1.90
CA TYR A 228 9.24 -13.85 2.34
C TYR A 228 10.74 -13.63 2.11
N GLU A 229 11.60 -14.56 2.50
CA GLU A 229 13.07 -14.47 2.35
C GLU A 229 13.48 -14.41 0.86
N GLU A 230 12.82 -15.20 0.00
CA GLU A 230 12.98 -15.13 -1.46
C GLU A 230 12.59 -13.74 -1.98
N ARG A 231 11.44 -13.20 -1.54
CA ARG A 231 10.96 -11.89 -1.96
C ARG A 231 11.90 -10.76 -1.54
N ILE A 232 12.47 -10.83 -0.34
CA ILE A 232 13.49 -9.87 0.12
C ILE A 232 14.70 -9.87 -0.82
N THR A 233 15.16 -11.05 -1.24
CA THR A 233 16.27 -11.17 -2.19
C THR A 233 15.95 -10.48 -3.51
N GLU A 234 14.76 -10.70 -4.07
CA GLU A 234 14.32 -10.03 -5.30
C GLU A 234 14.30 -8.50 -5.17
N ILE A 235 13.78 -8.00 -4.04
CA ILE A 235 13.70 -6.56 -3.76
C ILE A 235 15.11 -5.94 -3.72
N ILE A 236 16.07 -6.60 -3.06
CA ILE A 236 17.46 -6.17 -3.01
C ILE A 236 18.08 -6.15 -4.40
N GLU A 237 17.87 -7.20 -5.21
CA GLU A 237 18.41 -7.25 -6.58
C GLU A 237 17.87 -6.13 -7.46
N VAL A 238 16.58 -5.82 -7.35
CA VAL A 238 15.95 -4.71 -8.10
C VAL A 238 16.55 -3.38 -7.69
N ASP A 239 16.69 -3.11 -6.40
CA ASP A 239 17.27 -1.87 -5.87
C ASP A 239 18.73 -1.68 -6.34
N LEU A 240 19.55 -2.73 -6.26
CA LEU A 240 20.94 -2.71 -6.76
C LEU A 240 21.01 -2.44 -8.26
N ARG A 241 20.12 -3.06 -9.07
CA ARG A 241 20.08 -2.84 -10.52
C ARG A 241 19.69 -1.40 -10.86
N MET A 242 18.77 -0.82 -10.10
CA MET A 242 18.32 0.56 -10.28
C MET A 242 19.44 1.56 -9.95
N HIS A 243 20.08 1.43 -8.79
CA HIS A 243 21.22 2.29 -8.43
C HIS A 243 22.38 2.16 -9.42
N ALA A 244 22.70 0.95 -9.88
CA ALA A 244 23.73 0.76 -10.91
C ALA A 244 23.35 1.35 -12.29
N ALA A 245 22.06 1.52 -12.58
CA ALA A 245 21.60 2.17 -13.81
C ALA A 245 21.70 3.71 -13.71
N GLU A 246 21.37 4.27 -12.55
CA GLU A 246 21.52 5.70 -12.25
C GLU A 246 22.98 6.14 -12.39
N GLU A 247 23.92 5.44 -11.73
CA GLU A 247 25.36 5.75 -11.79
C GLU A 247 25.94 5.68 -13.22
N ARG A 248 25.36 4.85 -14.09
CA ARG A 248 25.78 4.69 -15.49
C ARG A 248 25.16 5.72 -16.41
N GLY A 249 23.96 6.23 -16.10
CA GLY A 249 23.31 7.31 -16.84
C GLY A 249 23.87 8.69 -16.53
N GLU A 250 24.56 8.83 -15.40
CA GLU A 250 25.26 10.06 -14.98
C GLU A 250 26.71 10.18 -15.51
N ARG A 251 27.23 9.15 -16.20
CA ARG A 251 28.55 9.15 -16.86
C ARG A 251 28.44 9.37 -18.37
#